data_AF-A0A2V7T9Q6-F1
#
_entry.id   AF-A0A2V7T9Q6-F1
#
_cell.length_a   1.000
_cell.length_b   1.000
_cell.length_c   1.000
_cell.angle_alpha   90.00
_cell.angle_beta   90.00
_cell.angle_gamma   90.00
#
_symmetry.space_group_name_H-M   'P 1'
#
loop_
_entity.id
_entity.type
_entity.pdbx_description
1 polymer ?
#
loop_
_entity_poly.entity_id
_entity_poly.type
_entity_poly.pdbx_seq_one_letter_code
_entity_poly.pdbx_strand_id
1 'polypeptide(L)' 'MADQKSLAKLRHDLSNPLSAILAETQLLLLAPEKYDEETLAGLKQIEDLARKMRQMLQSIE' A
#
# COMPACT_ATOMS: atom_id res chain seq x y z
N MET A 1 -0.97 -28.04 -6.71
CA MET A 1 -1.36 -27.79 -5.30
C MET A 1 -0.29 -27.03 -4.51
N ALA A 2 1.01 -27.32 -4.67
CA ALA A 2 2.09 -26.55 -4.03
C ALA A 2 2.11 -25.07 -4.47
N ASP A 3 1.91 -24.80 -5.76
CA ASP A 3 1.93 -23.43 -6.31
C ASP A 3 0.83 -22.53 -5.76
N GLN A 4 -0.36 -23.08 -5.49
CA GLN A 4 -1.48 -22.30 -4.97
C GLN A 4 -1.26 -21.88 -3.51
N LYS A 5 -0.57 -22.72 -2.72
CA LYS A 5 -0.13 -22.35 -1.36
C LYS A 5 0.99 -21.31 -1.39
N SER A 6 1.92 -21.41 -2.34
CA SER A 6 2.99 -20.42 -2.53
C SER A 6 2.44 -19.06 -2.94
N LEU A 7 1.46 -19.01 -3.86
CA LEU A 7 0.79 -17.78 -4.26
C LEU A 7 -0.02 -17.15 -3.11
N ALA A 8 -0.76 -17.96 -2.35
CA ALA A 8 -1.50 -17.47 -1.19
C ALA A 8 -0.58 -16.87 -0.12
N LYS A 9 0.59 -17.49 0.11
CA LYS A 9 1.62 -16.98 1.03
C LYS A 9 2.22 -15.67 0.52
N LEU A 10 2.63 -15.61 -0.76
CA LEU A 10 3.16 -14.39 -1.36
C LEU A 10 2.16 -13.22 -1.26
N ARG A 11 0.88 -13.48 -1.53
CA ARG A 11 -0.19 -12.48 -1.39
C ARG A 11 -0.29 -11.97 0.04
N HIS A 12 -0.28 -12.86 1.03
CA HIS A 12 -0.32 -12.48 2.44
C HIS A 12 0.90 -11.62 2.82
N ASP A 13 2.09 -12.09 2.46
CA ASP A 13 3.37 -11.47 2.81
C ASP A 13 3.54 -10.10 2.15
N LEU A 14 2.89 -9.83 1.01
CA LEU A 14 2.84 -8.52 0.37
C LEU A 14 1.67 -7.64 0.85
N SER A 15 0.51 -8.21 1.18
CA SER A 15 -0.66 -7.46 1.64
C SER A 15 -0.42 -6.76 2.98
N ASN A 16 0.30 -7.42 3.90
CA ASN A 16 0.63 -6.86 5.22
C ASN A 16 1.50 -5.59 5.14
N PRO A 17 2.69 -5.60 4.50
CA PRO A 17 3.51 -4.39 4.38
C PRO A 17 2.83 -3.28 3.55
N LEU A 18 2.03 -3.62 2.53
CA LEU A 18 1.25 -2.61 1.80
C LEU A 18 0.20 -1.94 2.67
N SER A 19 -0.45 -2.69 3.56
CA SER A 19 -1.42 -2.14 4.51
C SER A 19 -0.73 -1.23 5.52
N ALA A 20 0.48 -1.58 5.98
CA ALA A 20 1.27 -0.74 6.87
C ALA A 20 1.69 0.58 6.19
N ILE A 21 2.25 0.52 4.98
CA ILE A 21 2.64 1.71 4.20
C ILE A 21 1.42 2.62 3.97
N LEU A 22 0.28 2.04 3.60
CA LEU A 22 -0.96 2.79 3.39
C LEU A 22 -1.41 3.50 4.67
N ALA A 23 -1.41 2.79 5.80
CA ALA A 23 -1.82 3.36 7.09
C ALA A 23 -0.87 4.48 7.54
N GLU A 24 0.45 4.27 7.45
CA GLU A 24 1.44 5.30 7.80
C GLU A 24 1.31 6.54 6.91
N THR A 25 1.18 6.35 5.60
CA THR A 25 0.97 7.45 4.64
C THR A 25 -0.30 8.24 4.96
N GLN A 26 -1.39 7.54 5.28
CA GLN A 26 -2.66 8.17 5.65
C GLN A 26 -2.54 8.95 6.96
N LEU A 27 -1.82 8.44 7.96
CA LEU A 27 -1.56 9.16 9.20
C LEU A 27 -0.80 10.47 8.96
N LEU A 28 0.18 10.47 8.06
CA LEU A 28 0.91 11.69 7.68
C LEU A 28 -0.03 12.69 6.97
N LEU A 29 -0.90 12.18 6.08
CA LEU A 29 -1.88 13.00 5.37
C LEU A 29 -3.01 13.57 6.25
N LEU A 30 -3.15 13.15 7.52
CA LEU A 30 -4.08 13.75 8.49
C LEU A 30 -3.60 15.11 9.02
N ALA A 31 -2.31 15.43 8.87
CA ALA A 31 -1.73 16.70 9.31
C ALA A 31 -0.99 17.39 8.14
N PRO A 32 -1.69 17.71 7.03
CA PRO A 32 -1.05 18.17 5.80
C PRO A 32 -0.35 19.52 5.97
N GLU A 33 -0.77 20.34 6.92
CA GLU A 33 -0.17 21.63 7.26
C GLU A 33 1.28 21.53 7.77
N LYS A 34 1.75 20.32 8.12
CA LYS A 34 3.12 20.07 8.58
C LYS A 34 4.11 19.82 7.45
N TYR A 35 3.64 19.73 6.21
CA TYR A 35 4.44 19.35 5.05
C TYR A 35 4.32 20.39 3.95
N ASP A 36 5.39 20.55 3.17
CA ASP A 36 5.35 21.35 1.95
C ASP A 36 4.55 20.65 0.84
N GLU A 37 4.24 21.41 -0.22
CA GLU A 37 3.43 20.92 -1.35
C GLU A 37 4.07 19.72 -2.06
N GLU A 38 5.40 19.69 -2.17
CA GLU A 38 6.15 18.60 -2.81
C GLU A 38 6.01 17.31 -1.99
N THR A 39 6.19 17.39 -0.68
CA THR A 39 6.04 16.27 0.24
C THR A 39 4.60 15.76 0.24
N LEU A 40 3.60 16.65 0.25
CA LEU A 40 2.19 16.25 0.17
C LEU A 40 1.87 15.55 -1.16
N ALA A 41 2.43 16.01 -2.27
CA ALA A 41 2.27 15.35 -3.56
C ALA A 41 2.90 13.95 -3.53
N GLY A 42 4.09 13.81 -2.94
CA GLY A 42 4.75 12.52 -2.74
C GLY A 42 3.94 11.55 -1.88
N LEU A 43 3.39 12.02 -0.75
CA LEU A 43 2.53 11.21 0.13
C LEU A 43 1.27 10.71 -0.60
N LYS A 44 0.61 11.57 -1.39
CA LYS A 44 -0.55 11.16 -2.20
C LYS A 44 -0.16 10.12 -3.27
N GLN A 45 1.00 10.28 -3.90
CA GLN A 45 1.51 9.29 -4.86
C GLN A 45 1.80 7.94 -4.19
N ILE A 46 2.38 7.94 -2.98
CA ILE A 46 2.61 6.70 -2.21
C ILE A 46 1.28 6.03 -1.87
N GLU A 47 0.28 6.79 -1.43
CA GLU A 47 -1.06 6.27 -1.17
C GLU A 47 -1.67 5.60 -2.41
N ASP A 48 -1.62 6.28 -3.56
CA ASP A 48 -2.17 5.77 -4.82
C ASP A 48 -1.46 4.49 -5.28
N LEU A 49 -0.13 4.46 -5.20
CA LEU A 49 0.67 3.28 -5.55
C LEU A 49 0.37 2.10 -4.63
N ALA A 50 0.30 2.33 -3.31
CA ALA A 50 -0.01 1.27 -2.33
C ALA A 50 -1.42 0.70 -2.57
N ARG A 51 -2.41 1.56 -2.85
CA ARG A 51 -3.77 1.14 -3.22
C ARG A 51 -3.79 0.32 -4.50
N LYS A 52 -3.06 0.76 -5.54
CA LYS A 52 -2.96 0.05 -6.81
C LYS A 52 -2.33 -1.33 -6.64
N MET A 53 -1.26 -1.45 -5.86
CA MET A 53 -0.62 -2.74 -5.56
C MET A 53 -1.57 -3.68 -4.82
N ARG A 54 -2.35 -3.16 -3.85
CA ARG A 54 -3.35 -3.94 -3.14
C ARG A 54 -4.47 -4.45 -4.07
N GLN A 55 -4.92 -3.62 -5.01
CA GLN A 55 -5.89 -4.03 -6.04
C GLN A 55 -5.33 -5.13 -6.94
N MET A 56 -4.07 -5.01 -7.39
CA MET A 56 -3.42 -6.07 -8.17
C MET A 56 -3.37 -7.39 -7.40
N LEU A 57 -3.03 -7.36 -6.10
CA LEU A 57 -3.00 -8.57 -5.26
C LEU A 57 -4.38 -9.19 -5.05
N GLN A 58 -5.44 -8.39 -4.99
CA GLN A 58 -6.82 -8.87 -4.93
C GLN A 58 -7.27 -9.51 -6.25
N SER A 59 -6.79 -9.02 -7.40
CA SER A 59 -7.11 -9.61 -8.71
C SER A 59 -6.43 -10.96 -9.00
N ILE A 60 -5.52 -11.42 -8.13
CA ILE A 60 -4.85 -12.73 -8.24
C ILE A 60 -5.70 -13.85 -7.57
N GLU A 61 -6.94 -13.54 -7.18
CA GLU A 61 -7.93 -14.52 -6.68
C GLU A 61 -8.44 -15.49 -7.75
#